data_AF-A0A533RND4-F1
#
_entry.id   AF-A0A533RND4-F1
#
_cell.length_a   1.000
_cell.length_b   1.000
_cell.length_c   1.000
_cell.angle_alpha   90.00
_cell.angle_beta   90.00
_cell.angle_gamma   90.00
#
_symmetry.space_group_name_H-M   'P 1'
#
loop_
_entity.id
_entity.type
_entity.pdbx_description
1 polymer ?
#
loop_
_entity_poly.entity_id
_entity_poly.type
_entity_poly.pdbx_seq_one_letter_code
_entity_poly.pdbx_strand_id
1 'polypeptide(L)'
;MASQECECKEFCFFFERHAGKFGPVEPILKANLCGRGGEECARHVVFALAGPRAVPSELYPNDIAGAMRVVERHRAEAGTMRQAC
;
A
#
# COMPACT_ATOMS: atom_id res chain seq x y z
N MET A 1 23.51 -3.50 -6.07
CA MET A 1 22.11 -3.28 -6.44
C MET A 1 21.37 -3.07 -5.13
N ALA A 2 20.87 -1.87 -4.87
CA ALA A 2 20.25 -1.54 -3.59
C ALA A 2 18.93 -2.31 -3.47
N SER A 3 18.93 -3.34 -2.62
CA SER A 3 17.72 -4.01 -2.16
C SER A 3 16.92 -2.99 -1.36
N GLN A 4 16.04 -2.25 -2.03
CA GLN A 4 15.11 -1.36 -1.36
C GLN A 4 14.13 -2.25 -0.61
N GLU A 5 14.38 -2.43 0.68
CA GLU A 5 13.42 -3.10 1.54
C GLU A 5 12.24 -2.17 1.74
N CYS A 6 11.04 -2.68 1.50
CA CYS A 6 9.83 -1.89 1.72
C CYS A 6 9.74 -1.48 3.20
N GLU A 7 9.84 -0.18 3.47
CA GLU A 7 9.67 0.42 4.80
C GLU A 7 8.29 0.12 5.40
N CYS A 8 7.32 -0.28 4.56
CA CYS A 8 6.00 -0.68 5.00
C CYS A 8 5.93 -2.13 5.51
N LYS A 9 7.02 -2.92 5.52
CA LYS A 9 7.00 -4.32 6.02
C LYS A 9 6.41 -4.44 7.42
N GLU A 10 6.74 -3.50 8.31
CA GLU A 10 6.30 -3.52 9.71
C GLU A 10 4.87 -2.98 9.91
N PHE A 11 4.40 -2.10 9.02
CA PHE A 11 3.11 -1.40 9.15
C PHE A 11 2.08 -1.81 8.07
N CYS A 12 2.35 -2.88 7.33
CA CYS A 12 1.48 -3.27 6.23
C CYS A 12 0.20 -3.91 6.77
N PHE A 13 -0.88 -3.12 6.79
CA PHE A 13 -2.23 -3.59 7.14
C PHE A 13 -2.72 -4.80 6.33
N PHE A 14 -2.15 -5.08 5.15
CA PHE A 14 -2.45 -6.32 4.42
C PHE A 14 -1.98 -7.54 5.21
N PHE A 15 -0.73 -7.52 5.64
CA PHE A 15 -0.14 -8.62 6.39
C PHE A 15 -0.66 -8.67 7.83
N GLU A 16 -0.95 -7.54 8.47
CA GLU A 16 -1.59 -7.58 9.80
C GLU A 16 -3.02 -8.14 9.72
N ARG A 17 -3.83 -7.70 8.75
CA ARG A 17 -5.24 -8.12 8.63
C ARG A 17 -5.40 -9.53 8.06
N HIS A 18 -4.43 -9.98 7.27
CA HIS A 18 -4.37 -11.35 6.75
C HIS A 18 -3.31 -12.20 7.48
N ALA A 19 -2.81 -11.74 8.62
CA ALA A 19 -1.84 -12.46 9.43
C ALA A 19 -2.41 -13.84 9.77
N GLY A 20 -1.69 -14.89 9.39
CA GLY A 20 -2.13 -16.27 9.62
C GLY A 20 -3.14 -16.82 8.61
N LYS A 21 -3.72 -16.00 7.72
CA LYS A 21 -4.55 -16.49 6.60
C LYS A 21 -3.71 -17.18 5.53
N PHE A 22 -2.44 -16.76 5.39
CA PHE A 22 -1.49 -17.30 4.42
C PHE A 22 -0.41 -18.20 5.05
N GLY A 23 -0.41 -18.37 6.38
CA GLY A 23 0.49 -19.27 7.12
C GLY A 23 1.95 -19.20 6.64
N PRO A 24 2.57 -20.30 6.19
CA PRO A 24 3.97 -20.32 5.75
C PRO A 24 4.23 -19.58 4.43
N VAL A 25 3.20 -19.21 3.67
CA VAL A 25 3.32 -18.47 2.40
C VAL A 25 3.45 -16.96 2.65
N GLU A 26 3.10 -16.49 3.84
CA GLU A 26 3.18 -15.09 4.22
C GLU A 26 4.59 -14.46 4.04
N PRO A 27 5.70 -15.07 4.52
CA PRO A 27 7.05 -14.53 4.28
C PRO A 27 7.45 -14.54 2.80
N ILE A 28 6.95 -15.50 2.00
CA ILE A 28 7.21 -15.59 0.56
C ILE A 28 6.50 -14.45 -0.18
N LEU A 29 5.25 -14.15 0.20
CA LEU A 29 4.51 -13.01 -0.33
C LEU A 29 5.16 -11.69 0.07
N LYS A 30 5.64 -11.56 1.32
CA LYS A 30 6.42 -10.40 1.77
C LYS A 30 7.68 -10.25 0.92
N ALA A 31 8.45 -11.32 0.69
CA ALA A 31 9.65 -11.25 -0.13
C ALA A 31 9.37 -10.87 -1.59
N ASN A 32 8.31 -11.40 -2.20
CA ASN A 32 7.97 -11.07 -3.59
C ASN A 32 7.43 -9.64 -3.74
N LEU A 33 6.50 -9.23 -2.88
CA LEU A 33 5.86 -7.91 -2.97
C LEU A 33 6.76 -6.79 -2.44
N CYS A 34 7.52 -7.04 -1.38
CA CYS A 34 8.33 -6.04 -0.69
C CYS A 34 9.83 -6.15 -0.99
N GLY A 35 10.29 -7.18 -1.72
CA GLY A 35 11.72 -7.40 -2.02
C GLY A 35 12.28 -6.59 -3.18
N ARG A 36 11.41 -5.93 -3.97
CA ARG A 36 11.79 -5.01 -5.05
C ARG A 36 11.37 -3.55 -4.73
N GLY A 37 11.58 -3.08 -3.50
CA GLY A 37 11.19 -1.72 -3.12
C GLY A 37 9.72 -1.51 -2.83
N GLY A 38 8.85 -2.50 -3.08
CA GLY A 38 7.40 -2.31 -2.97
C GLY A 38 6.82 -1.41 -4.06
N GLU A 39 7.60 -1.06 -5.08
CA GLU A 39 7.16 -0.20 -6.19
C GLU A 39 6.05 -0.87 -7.03
N GLU A 40 6.07 -2.19 -7.10
CA GLU A 40 5.03 -3.02 -7.74
C GLU A 40 3.86 -3.33 -6.79
N CYS A 41 3.88 -2.82 -5.55
CA CYS A 41 2.80 -3.00 -4.59
C CYS A 41 1.88 -1.79 -4.58
N ALA A 42 0.69 -1.95 -5.13
CA ALA A 42 -0.39 -0.97 -5.14
C ALA A 42 -0.66 -0.37 -3.75
N ARG A 43 -0.66 -1.20 -2.72
CA ARG A 43 -0.90 -0.76 -1.34
C ARG A 43 0.24 0.08 -0.78
N HIS A 44 1.49 -0.23 -1.17
CA HIS A 44 2.66 0.58 -0.80
C HIS A 44 2.58 1.95 -1.48
N VAL A 45 2.18 1.99 -2.76
CA VAL A 45 1.96 3.25 -3.49
C VAL A 45 0.88 4.12 -2.80
N VAL A 46 -0.26 3.54 -2.42
CA VAL A 46 -1.29 4.30 -1.67
C VAL A 46 -0.76 4.75 -0.30
N PHE A 47 -0.07 3.88 0.43
CA PHE A 47 0.51 4.22 1.73
C PHE A 47 1.50 5.38 1.62
N ALA A 48 2.43 5.32 0.66
CA ALA A 48 3.46 6.32 0.47
C ALA A 48 2.90 7.67 0.00
N LEU A 49 1.86 7.65 -0.85
CA LEU A 49 1.32 8.87 -1.47
C LEU A 49 0.11 9.48 -0.74
N ALA A 50 -0.71 8.66 -0.08
CA ALA A 50 -1.96 9.06 0.57
C ALA A 50 -2.05 8.68 2.06
N GLY A 51 -1.11 7.86 2.57
CA GLY A 51 -1.00 7.49 3.98
C GLY A 51 -1.74 6.19 4.36
N PRO A 52 -1.50 5.66 5.57
CA PRO A 52 -2.05 4.37 6.02
C PRO A 52 -3.58 4.30 6.04
N ARG A 53 -4.25 5.42 6.31
CA ARG A 53 -5.73 5.48 6.39
C ARG A 53 -6.41 5.47 5.02
N ALA A 54 -5.68 5.80 3.96
CA ALA A 54 -6.17 5.83 2.59
C ALA A 54 -6.12 4.45 1.91
N VAL A 55 -5.37 3.49 2.48
CA VAL A 55 -5.20 2.16 1.88
C VAL A 55 -6.51 1.37 2.01
N PRO A 56 -7.20 1.07 0.91
CA PRO A 56 -8.43 0.29 0.97
C PRO A 56 -8.11 -1.14 1.40
N SER A 57 -8.98 -1.71 2.23
CA SER A 57 -8.85 -3.10 2.65
C SER A 57 -8.93 -4.06 1.47
N GLU A 58 -9.80 -3.73 0.51
CA GLU A 58 -10.10 -4.45 -0.73
C GLU A 58 -9.06 -4.26 -1.84
N LEU A 59 -8.10 -3.33 -1.68
CA LEU A 59 -7.08 -3.08 -2.70
C LEU A 59 -6.07 -4.23 -2.70
N TYR A 60 -5.98 -4.89 -3.85
CA TYR A 60 -5.02 -5.96 -4.07
C TYR A 60 -3.63 -5.37 -4.33
N PRO A 61 -2.56 -6.00 -3.83
CA PRO A 61 -1.20 -5.50 -4.02
C PRO A 61 -0.77 -5.44 -5.49
N ASN A 62 -1.40 -6.22 -6.38
CA ASN A 62 -1.13 -6.19 -7.82
C ASN A 62 -1.96 -5.15 -8.61
N ASP A 63 -2.90 -4.44 -7.95
CA ASP A 63 -3.80 -3.50 -8.61
C ASP A 63 -3.29 -2.05 -8.55
N ILE A 64 -2.19 -1.79 -9.26
CA ILE A 64 -1.54 -0.47 -9.33
C ILE A 64 -2.49 0.60 -9.90
N ALA A 65 -3.29 0.22 -10.89
CA ALA A 65 -4.28 1.12 -11.50
C ALA A 65 -5.37 1.54 -10.49
N GLY A 66 -5.83 0.61 -9.64
CA GLY A 66 -6.71 0.93 -8.53
C GLY A 66 -6.05 1.83 -7.48
N ALA A 67 -4.79 1.55 -7.13
CA ALA A 67 -4.03 2.38 -6.19
C ALA A 67 -3.95 3.84 -6.63
N MET A 68 -3.60 4.08 -7.89
CA MET A 68 -3.49 5.44 -8.43
C MET A 68 -4.83 6.19 -8.35
N ARG A 69 -5.96 5.52 -8.63
CA ARG A 69 -7.29 6.12 -8.48
C ARG A 69 -7.60 6.51 -7.05
N VAL A 70 -7.20 5.67 -6.08
CA VAL A 70 -7.39 5.94 -4.66
C VAL A 70 -6.54 7.12 -4.22
N VAL A 71 -5.26 7.16 -4.61
CA VAL A 71 -4.37 8.29 -4.32
C VAL A 71 -4.93 9.58 -4.91
N GLU A 72 -5.37 9.55 -6.16
CA GLU A 72 -5.93 10.74 -6.83
C GLU A 72 -7.18 11.24 -6.11
N ARG A 73 -8.09 10.33 -5.74
CA ARG A 73 -9.28 10.69 -4.95
C ARG A 73 -8.91 11.32 -3.61
N HIS A 74 -7.97 10.72 -2.88
CA HIS A 74 -7.52 11.26 -1.59
C HIS A 74 -6.82 12.60 -1.72
N ARG A 75 -6.05 12.82 -2.79
CA ARG A 75 -5.44 14.12 -3.08
C ARG A 75 -6.48 15.18 -3.45
N ALA A 76 -7.48 14.81 -4.24
CA ALA A 76 -8.59 15.70 -4.58
C ALA A 76 -9.40 16.10 -3.33
N GLU A 77 -9.70 15.15 -2.44
CA GLU A 77 -10.37 15.37 -1.15
C GLU A 77 -9.52 16.23 -0.19
N ALA A 78 -8.21 15.96 -0.11
CA ALA A 78 -7.29 16.77 0.69
C ALA A 78 -7.15 18.22 0.15
N GLY A 79 -7.27 18.39 -1.17
CA GLY A 79 -7.24 19.70 -1.83
C GLY A 79 -8.53 20.51 -1.69
N THR A 80 -9.69 19.85 -1.59
CA THR A 80 -10.99 20.54 -1.47
C THR A 80 -11.24 21.11 -0.08
N MET A 81 -10.58 20.62 0.97
CA MET A 81 -10.70 21.18 2.32
C MET A 81 -10.02 22.56 2.50
N ARG A 82 -9.37 23.10 1.46
CA ARG A 82 -8.84 24.47 1.43
C ARG A 82 -9.77 25.50 0.76
N GLN A 83 -10.92 25.09 0.23
CA GLN A 83 -11.92 26.00 -0.34
C GLN A 83 -13.19 26.03 0.53
N ALA A 84 -13.01 26.35 1.81
CA ALA A 84 -14.11 26.67 2.71
C ALA A 84 -13.63 27.62 3.81
N CYS A 85 -13.17 28.81 3.41
CA CYS A 85 -13.30 30.04 4.18
C CYS A 85 -13.05 31.24 3.27
#